data_AF-A0A377JV56-F1
#
_entry.id   AF-A0A377JV56-F1
#
_cell.length_a   1.000
_cell.length_b   1.000
_cell.length_c   1.000
_cell.angle_alpha   90.00
_cell.angle_beta   90.00
_cell.angle_gamma   90.00
#
_symmetry.space_group_name_H-M   'P 1'
#
loop_
_entity.id
_entity.type
_entity.pdbx_description
1 polymer ?
#
loop_
_entity_poly.entity_id
_entity_poly.type
_entity_poly.pdbx_seq_one_letter_code
_entity_poly.pdbx_strand_id
1 'polypeptide(L)'
;MATIGELMLLWDIRDELKRANDLVEEEVLRRSEKELRESEEEARDKMQKWKNETIEKMKREGYQLFIALKDEGSKPIYPHIASVQEAEMLKNNEVKLCVLFQKYEPVWEVLRWTDETREEAQNPSYIRKIEKLLEVSKEADKRVYVIGDGWLV
;
A
#
# COMPACT_ATOMS: atom_id res chain seq x y z
N MET A 1 51.98 -28.15 -23.68
CA MET A 1 52.21 -27.43 -22.40
C MET A 1 52.05 -25.96 -22.70
N ALA A 2 51.13 -25.27 -22.02
CA ALA A 2 50.98 -23.82 -22.18
C ALA A 2 52.20 -23.11 -21.57
N THR A 3 52.70 -22.10 -22.25
CA THR A 3 53.80 -21.26 -21.77
C THR A 3 53.33 -20.32 -20.66
N ILE A 4 54.24 -19.84 -19.83
CA ILE A 4 53.92 -18.89 -18.75
C ILE A 4 53.25 -17.61 -19.30
N GLY A 5 53.62 -17.17 -20.50
CA GLY A 5 52.99 -16.03 -21.19
C GLY A 5 51.53 -16.28 -21.60
N GLU A 6 51.22 -17.50 -22.06
CA GLU A 6 49.83 -17.90 -22.37
C GLU A 6 48.98 -18.02 -21.10
N LEU A 7 49.57 -18.42 -19.97
CA LEU A 7 48.89 -18.45 -18.67
C LEU A 7 48.61 -17.04 -18.12
N MET A 8 49.51 -16.07 -18.29
CA MET A 8 49.25 -14.67 -17.89
C MET A 8 48.13 -14.04 -18.71
N LEU A 9 48.12 -14.24 -20.04
CA LEU A 9 47.05 -13.78 -20.92
C LEU A 9 45.67 -14.34 -20.52
N LEU A 10 45.60 -15.61 -20.11
CA LEU A 10 44.35 -16.23 -19.65
C LEU A 10 43.84 -15.65 -18.32
N TRP A 11 44.74 -15.18 -17.46
CA TRP A 11 44.36 -14.51 -16.20
C TRP A 11 43.83 -13.10 -16.45
N ASP A 12 44.49 -12.33 -17.30
CA ASP A 12 44.02 -10.99 -17.69
C ASP A 12 42.64 -11.05 -18.35
N ILE A 13 42.43 -12.02 -19.26
CA ILE A 13 41.11 -12.25 -19.90
C ILE A 13 40.05 -12.64 -18.86
N ARG A 14 40.40 -13.48 -17.87
CA ARG A 14 39.46 -13.87 -16.81
C ARG A 14 39.07 -12.69 -15.93
N ASP A 15 40.01 -11.83 -15.58
CA ASP A 15 39.77 -10.64 -14.75
C ASP A 15 38.95 -9.59 -15.51
N GLU A 16 39.20 -9.40 -16.80
CA GLU A 16 38.38 -8.56 -17.67
C GLU A 16 36.95 -9.09 -17.81
N LEU A 17 36.77 -10.40 -18.01
CA LEU A 17 35.45 -11.03 -18.05
C LEU A 17 34.68 -10.88 -16.73
N LYS A 18 35.38 -11.01 -15.59
CA LYS A 18 34.77 -10.81 -14.28
C LYS A 18 34.30 -9.36 -14.10
N ARG A 19 35.14 -8.37 -14.43
CA ARG A 19 34.76 -6.96 -14.38
C ARG A 19 33.59 -6.63 -15.30
N ALA A 20 33.55 -7.21 -16.50
CA ALA A 20 32.45 -7.02 -17.43
C ALA A 20 31.14 -7.60 -16.88
N ASN A 21 31.18 -8.78 -16.24
CA ASN A 21 30.00 -9.36 -15.58
C ASN A 21 29.53 -8.51 -14.39
N ASP A 22 30.45 -8.07 -13.52
CA ASP A 22 30.12 -7.22 -12.37
C ASP A 22 29.42 -5.91 -12.83
N LEU A 23 29.89 -5.29 -13.90
CA LEU A 23 29.29 -4.09 -14.50
C LEU A 23 27.89 -4.35 -15.08
N VAL A 24 27.68 -5.51 -15.70
CA VAL A 24 26.37 -5.91 -16.23
C VAL A 24 25.38 -6.18 -15.09
N GLU A 25 25.82 -6.86 -14.03
CA GLU A 25 25.00 -7.10 -12.83
C GLU A 25 24.60 -5.79 -12.15
N GLU A 26 25.54 -4.86 -11.97
CA GLU A 26 25.26 -3.53 -11.39
C GLU A 26 24.24 -2.74 -12.22
N GLU A 27 24.36 -2.75 -13.55
CA GLU A 27 23.41 -2.06 -14.44
C GLU A 27 22.02 -2.72 -14.42
N VAL A 28 21.95 -4.06 -14.35
CA VAL A 28 20.68 -4.78 -14.21
C VAL A 28 19.98 -4.41 -12.91
N LEU A 29 20.73 -4.37 -11.79
CA LEU A 29 20.20 -3.95 -10.50
C LEU A 29 19.70 -2.49 -10.55
N ARG A 30 20.48 -1.58 -11.13
CA ARG A 30 20.11 -0.17 -11.25
C ARG A 30 18.84 0.03 -12.08
N ARG A 31 18.68 -0.72 -13.18
CA ARG A 31 17.46 -0.69 -13.99
C ARG A 31 16.26 -1.23 -13.22
N SER A 32 16.44 -2.36 -12.54
CA SER A 32 15.38 -2.95 -11.70
C SER A 32 14.95 -2.00 -10.58
N GLU A 33 15.88 -1.32 -9.91
CA GLU A 33 15.56 -0.32 -8.89
C GLU A 33 14.83 0.89 -9.47
N LYS A 34 15.24 1.36 -10.66
CA LYS A 34 14.55 2.46 -11.36
C LYS A 34 13.12 2.08 -11.73
N GLU A 35 12.91 0.90 -12.29
CA GLU A 35 11.59 0.38 -12.65
C GLU A 35 10.69 0.21 -11.41
N LEU A 36 11.25 -0.30 -10.30
CA LEU A 36 10.54 -0.39 -9.03
C LEU A 36 10.12 1.00 -8.54
N ARG A 37 11.03 1.98 -8.57
CA ARG A 37 10.76 3.35 -8.13
C ARG A 37 9.68 4.03 -8.97
N GLU A 38 9.74 3.89 -10.29
CA GLU A 38 8.71 4.41 -11.20
C GLU A 38 7.35 3.76 -10.94
N SER A 39 7.34 2.44 -10.70
CA SER A 39 6.11 1.71 -10.37
C SER A 39 5.53 2.12 -9.01
N GLU A 40 6.37 2.37 -8.00
CA GLU A 40 5.95 2.88 -6.69
C GLU A 40 5.39 4.30 -6.78
N GLU A 41 6.01 5.17 -7.58
CA GLU A 41 5.56 6.55 -7.80
C GLU A 41 4.19 6.56 -8.50
N GLU A 42 4.01 5.77 -9.55
CA GLU A 42 2.71 5.61 -10.20
C GLU A 42 1.63 5.07 -9.25
N ALA A 43 1.98 4.08 -8.42
CA ALA A 43 1.05 3.53 -7.43
C ALA A 43 0.67 4.59 -6.40
N ARG A 44 1.64 5.37 -5.92
CA ARG A 44 1.41 6.48 -4.98
C ARG A 44 0.47 7.53 -5.55
N ASP A 45 0.68 7.94 -6.80
CA ASP A 45 -0.16 8.92 -7.48
C ASP A 45 -1.60 8.42 -7.66
N LYS A 46 -1.78 7.17 -8.09
CA LYS A 46 -3.10 6.53 -8.20
C LYS A 46 -3.82 6.50 -6.85
N MET A 47 -3.10 6.18 -5.78
CA MET A 47 -3.67 6.11 -4.42
C MET A 47 -4.00 7.50 -3.87
N GLN A 48 -3.16 8.50 -4.14
CA GLN A 48 -3.45 9.88 -3.75
C GLN A 48 -4.69 10.41 -4.48
N LYS A 49 -4.83 10.12 -5.78
CA LYS A 49 -6.03 10.44 -6.55
C LYS A 49 -7.26 9.77 -5.96
N TRP A 50 -7.16 8.47 -5.63
CA TRP A 50 -8.24 7.72 -4.98
C TRP A 50 -8.70 8.36 -3.67
N LYS A 51 -7.75 8.69 -2.79
CA LYS A 51 -8.05 9.39 -1.52
C LYS A 51 -8.81 10.70 -1.76
N ASN A 52 -8.39 11.50 -2.74
CA ASN A 52 -9.06 12.76 -3.05
C ASN A 52 -10.48 12.52 -3.58
N GLU A 53 -10.70 11.53 -4.44
CA GLU A 53 -12.02 11.16 -4.93
C GLU A 53 -12.95 10.68 -3.80
N THR A 54 -12.44 9.87 -2.87
CA THR A 54 -13.18 9.44 -1.68
C THR A 54 -13.58 10.63 -0.80
N ILE A 55 -12.66 11.57 -0.55
CA ILE A 55 -12.95 12.80 0.21
C ILE A 55 -14.08 13.60 -0.44
N GLU A 56 -14.04 13.77 -1.77
CA GLU A 56 -15.09 14.50 -2.49
C GLU A 56 -16.44 13.77 -2.44
N LYS A 57 -16.46 12.44 -2.55
CA LYS A 57 -17.68 11.63 -2.36
C LYS A 57 -18.25 11.80 -0.96
N MET A 58 -17.42 11.77 0.09
CA MET A 58 -17.86 11.99 1.47
C MET A 58 -18.52 13.35 1.66
N LYS A 59 -17.95 14.40 1.06
CA LYS A 59 -18.46 15.77 1.14
C LYS A 59 -19.74 15.99 0.34
N ARG A 60 -19.80 15.47 -0.89
CA ARG A 60 -20.90 15.73 -1.82
C ARG A 60 -22.09 14.80 -1.63
N GLU A 61 -21.83 13.52 -1.39
CA GLU A 61 -22.85 12.46 -1.44
C GLU A 61 -23.24 11.96 -0.04
N GLY A 62 -22.62 12.49 1.02
CA GLY A 62 -22.85 11.98 2.38
C GLY A 62 -22.26 10.59 2.61
N TYR A 63 -21.32 10.15 1.76
CA TYR A 63 -20.69 8.84 1.88
C TYR A 63 -19.92 8.74 3.21
N GLN A 64 -20.19 7.70 4.00
CA GLN A 64 -19.51 7.44 5.27
C GLN A 64 -18.79 6.10 5.23
N LEU A 65 -17.59 6.06 5.81
CA LEU A 65 -16.77 4.87 5.94
C LEU A 65 -16.73 4.35 7.37
N PHE A 66 -17.05 5.16 8.39
CA PHE A 66 -17.33 4.66 9.74
C PHE A 66 -18.75 4.08 9.86
N ILE A 67 -19.06 3.11 9.01
CA ILE A 67 -20.29 2.33 9.01
C ILE A 67 -20.00 0.91 9.51
N ALA A 68 -20.86 0.37 10.37
CA ALA A 68 -20.75 -0.99 10.90
C ALA A 68 -20.88 -2.04 9.78
N LEU A 69 -20.57 -3.31 10.10
CA LEU A 69 -20.74 -4.41 9.16
C LEU A 69 -22.23 -4.59 8.80
N LYS A 70 -22.48 -5.25 7.66
CA LYS A 70 -23.83 -5.40 7.09
C LYS A 70 -24.78 -6.18 8.01
N ASP A 71 -24.25 -7.17 8.71
CA ASP A 71 -24.96 -7.97 9.72
C ASP A 71 -25.33 -7.17 10.97
N GLU A 72 -24.66 -6.04 11.23
CA GLU A 72 -25.01 -5.07 12.28
C GLU A 72 -25.98 -3.97 11.76
N GLY A 73 -26.45 -4.10 10.52
CA GLY A 73 -27.43 -3.21 9.91
C GLY A 73 -26.84 -1.96 9.26
N SER A 74 -25.53 -1.93 8.99
CA SER A 74 -24.85 -0.82 8.30
C SER A 74 -25.12 0.56 8.94
N LYS A 75 -25.17 0.60 10.28
CA LYS A 75 -25.36 1.86 11.02
C LYS A 75 -24.03 2.60 11.16
N PRO A 76 -24.02 3.94 11.28
CA PRO A 76 -22.82 4.66 11.66
C PRO A 76 -22.26 4.13 12.99
N ILE A 77 -20.95 3.82 13.02
CA ILE A 77 -20.22 3.41 14.23
C ILE A 77 -20.13 4.60 15.18
N TYR A 78 -19.94 5.81 14.64
CA TYR A 78 -19.91 7.07 15.39
C TYR A 78 -21.01 8.00 14.87
N PRO A 79 -22.23 7.95 15.44
CA PRO A 79 -23.34 8.80 14.97
C PRO A 79 -23.09 10.30 15.09
N HIS A 80 -22.13 10.71 15.92
CA HIS A 80 -21.74 12.11 16.12
C HIS A 80 -20.69 12.60 15.12
N ILE A 81 -20.12 11.71 14.29
CA ILE A 81 -19.19 12.07 13.23
C ILE A 81 -19.95 12.02 11.90
N ALA A 82 -20.16 13.17 11.29
CA ALA A 82 -20.78 13.29 9.96
C ALA A 82 -19.78 12.98 8.84
N SER A 83 -20.27 12.68 7.64
CA SER A 83 -19.43 12.39 6.46
C SER A 83 -18.39 13.47 6.15
N VAL A 84 -18.76 14.75 6.30
CA VAL A 84 -17.84 15.89 6.10
C VAL A 84 -16.72 15.89 7.14
N GLN A 85 -17.01 15.48 8.37
CA GLN A 85 -16.00 15.36 9.43
C GLN A 85 -15.07 14.17 9.14
N GLU A 86 -15.58 13.03 8.68
CA GLU A 86 -14.75 11.91 8.22
C GLU A 86 -13.80 12.34 7.09
N ALA A 87 -14.29 13.12 6.14
CA ALA A 87 -13.50 13.64 5.03
C ALA A 87 -12.36 14.55 5.51
N GLU A 88 -12.62 15.42 6.48
CA GLU A 88 -11.58 16.28 7.06
C GLU A 88 -10.59 15.48 7.92
N MET A 89 -11.05 14.48 8.70
CA MET A 89 -10.17 13.56 9.43
C MET A 89 -9.22 12.82 8.48
N LEU A 90 -9.73 12.35 7.33
CA LEU A 90 -8.93 11.66 6.32
C LEU A 90 -7.94 12.62 5.64
N LYS A 91 -8.35 13.85 5.37
CA LYS A 91 -7.48 14.89 4.82
C LYS A 91 -6.36 15.25 5.78
N ASN A 92 -6.64 15.35 7.08
CA ASN A 92 -5.70 15.71 8.14
C ASN A 92 -4.86 14.53 8.66
N ASN A 93 -5.05 13.32 8.11
CA ASN A 93 -4.39 12.08 8.53
C ASN A 93 -4.68 11.67 10.00
N GLU A 94 -5.77 12.14 10.59
CA GLU A 94 -6.30 11.59 11.85
C GLU A 94 -6.75 10.14 11.66
N VAL A 95 -7.21 9.84 10.44
CA VAL A 95 -7.54 8.50 9.96
C VAL A 95 -6.84 8.24 8.63
N LYS A 96 -6.59 6.96 8.34
CA LYS A 96 -6.03 6.46 7.08
C LYS A 96 -7.10 5.71 6.32
N LEU A 97 -7.10 5.85 4.99
CA LEU A 97 -7.97 5.09 4.12
C LEU A 97 -7.30 3.74 3.81
N CYS A 98 -7.94 2.66 4.23
CA CYS A 98 -7.54 1.30 3.91
C CYS A 98 -8.45 0.77 2.81
N VAL A 99 -7.85 0.35 1.70
CA VAL A 99 -8.59 -0.17 0.55
C VAL A 99 -8.17 -1.61 0.31
N LEU A 100 -9.15 -2.51 0.32
CA LEU A 100 -8.97 -3.90 -0.07
C LEU A 100 -9.13 -4.02 -1.58
N PHE A 101 -8.13 -4.58 -2.23
CA PHE A 101 -8.14 -4.90 -3.66
C PHE A 101 -8.28 -6.39 -3.89
N GLN A 102 -9.01 -6.77 -4.93
CA GLN A 102 -9.01 -8.12 -5.49
C GLN A 102 -8.53 -8.07 -6.93
N LYS A 103 -7.43 -8.78 -7.23
CA LYS A 103 -6.72 -8.78 -8.52
C LYS A 103 -6.21 -7.40 -8.95
N TYR A 104 -7.06 -6.40 -9.19
CA TYR A 104 -6.72 -4.97 -9.35
C TYR A 104 -7.91 -4.04 -9.04
N GLU A 105 -9.05 -4.59 -8.60
CA GLU A 105 -10.27 -3.81 -8.37
C GLU A 105 -10.47 -3.57 -6.88
N PRO A 106 -10.82 -2.34 -6.47
CA PRO A 106 -11.13 -2.04 -5.08
C PRO A 106 -12.49 -2.64 -4.74
N VAL A 107 -12.50 -3.52 -3.75
CA VAL A 107 -13.70 -4.25 -3.31
C VAL A 107 -14.25 -3.74 -2.00
N TRP A 108 -13.41 -3.12 -1.16
CA TRP A 108 -13.85 -2.59 0.13
C TRP A 108 -12.96 -1.45 0.62
N GLU A 109 -13.58 -0.44 1.21
CA GLU A 109 -12.91 0.71 1.83
C GLU A 109 -13.29 0.81 3.30
N VAL A 110 -12.31 1.07 4.15
CA VAL A 110 -12.51 1.37 5.57
C VAL A 110 -11.56 2.48 6.02
N LEU A 111 -11.96 3.23 7.05
CA LEU A 111 -11.08 4.15 7.74
C LEU A 111 -10.44 3.45 8.93
N ARG A 112 -9.13 3.66 9.12
CA ARG A 112 -8.38 3.22 10.31
C ARG A 112 -7.90 4.45 11.07
N TRP A 113 -8.09 4.50 12.38
CA TRP A 113 -7.53 5.54 13.22
C TRP A 113 -5.99 5.50 13.18
N THR A 114 -5.35 6.66 12.99
CA THR A 114 -3.88 6.76 13.03
C THR A 114 -3.35 6.58 14.45
N ASP A 115 -4.07 7.12 15.44
CA ASP A 115 -3.80 6.91 16.86
C ASP A 115 -4.73 5.81 17.40
N GLU A 116 -4.14 4.64 17.65
CA GLU A 116 -4.86 3.46 18.14
C GLU A 116 -5.23 3.56 19.63
N THR A 117 -4.69 4.54 20.38
CA THR A 117 -4.97 4.70 21.81
C THR A 117 -6.26 5.48 22.09
N ARG A 118 -6.86 6.10 21.06
CA ARG A 118 -8.10 6.86 21.17
C ARG A 118 -9.28 6.00 21.61
N GLU A 119 -10.21 6.59 22.35
CA GLU A 119 -11.45 5.92 22.78
C GLU A 119 -12.24 5.38 21.58
N GLU A 120 -12.33 6.16 20.49
CA GLU A 120 -12.99 5.73 19.27
C GLU A 120 -12.29 4.50 18.67
N ALA A 121 -10.96 4.45 18.66
CA ALA A 121 -10.21 3.30 18.16
C ALA A 121 -10.43 2.01 18.97
N GLN A 122 -10.95 2.12 20.20
CA GLN A 122 -11.31 0.99 21.07
C GLN A 122 -12.78 0.55 20.91
N ASN A 123 -13.55 1.20 20.03
CA ASN A 123 -14.96 0.85 19.83
C ASN A 123 -15.11 -0.59 19.28
N PRO A 124 -15.93 -1.45 19.89
CA PRO A 124 -16.05 -2.86 19.47
C PRO A 124 -16.50 -3.07 18.01
N SER A 125 -17.44 -2.25 17.51
CA SER A 125 -17.90 -2.36 16.11
C SER A 125 -16.81 -1.91 15.13
N TYR A 126 -16.00 -0.92 15.51
CA TYR A 126 -14.83 -0.52 14.74
C TYR A 126 -13.77 -1.63 14.72
N ILE A 127 -13.41 -2.18 15.89
CA ILE A 127 -12.43 -3.27 16.00
C ILE A 127 -12.86 -4.45 15.12
N ARG A 128 -14.11 -4.91 15.23
CA ARG A 128 -14.65 -5.99 14.40
C ARG A 128 -14.54 -5.70 12.91
N LYS A 129 -14.80 -4.45 12.50
CA LYS A 129 -14.68 -4.06 11.10
C LYS A 129 -13.23 -4.16 10.59
N ILE A 130 -12.26 -3.72 11.40
CA ILE A 130 -10.84 -3.84 11.08
C ILE A 130 -10.38 -5.32 11.09
N GLU A 131 -10.79 -6.10 12.09
CA GLU A 131 -10.50 -7.54 12.15
C GLU A 131 -11.07 -8.26 10.93
N LYS A 132 -12.28 -7.90 10.49
CA LYS A 132 -12.88 -8.49 9.29
C LYS A 132 -12.12 -8.11 8.02
N LEU A 133 -11.64 -6.87 7.89
CA LEU A 133 -10.75 -6.48 6.79
C LEU A 133 -9.50 -7.36 6.76
N LEU A 134 -8.84 -7.55 7.91
CA LEU A 134 -7.63 -8.35 8.04
C LEU A 134 -7.86 -9.84 7.83
N GLU A 135 -9.04 -10.36 8.18
CA GLU A 135 -9.43 -11.74 7.90
C GLU A 135 -9.56 -11.93 6.39
N VAL A 136 -10.32 -11.04 5.74
CA VAL A 136 -10.58 -11.10 4.29
C VAL A 136 -9.30 -10.87 3.49
N SER A 137 -8.36 -10.05 3.98
CA SER A 137 -7.09 -9.80 3.29
C SER A 137 -6.17 -11.02 3.25
N LYS A 138 -6.38 -12.03 4.10
CA LYS A 138 -5.61 -13.28 4.10
C LYS A 138 -6.03 -14.24 2.99
N GLU A 139 -7.15 -13.99 2.34
CA GLU A 139 -7.57 -14.80 1.18
C GLU A 139 -6.62 -14.59 0.00
N ALA A 140 -6.35 -15.67 -0.75
CA ALA A 140 -5.55 -15.59 -1.96
C ALA A 140 -6.15 -14.54 -2.93
N ASP A 141 -5.28 -13.74 -3.56
CA ASP A 141 -5.60 -12.63 -4.47
C ASP A 141 -6.16 -11.35 -3.84
N LYS A 142 -6.18 -11.22 -2.51
CA LYS A 142 -6.58 -9.99 -1.83
C LYS A 142 -5.39 -9.27 -1.20
N ARG A 143 -5.35 -7.93 -1.33
CA ARG A 143 -4.31 -7.09 -0.73
C ARG A 143 -4.92 -5.83 -0.13
N VAL A 144 -4.42 -5.41 1.03
CA VAL A 144 -4.84 -4.15 1.68
C VAL A 144 -3.79 -3.09 1.44
N TYR A 145 -4.21 -1.96 0.88
CA TYR A 145 -3.39 -0.79 0.72
C TYR A 145 -3.78 0.28 1.74
N VAL A 146 -2.80 0.85 2.44
CA VAL A 146 -3.02 1.96 3.37
C VAL A 146 -2.53 3.25 2.73
N ILE A 147 -3.48 4.10 2.35
CA ILE A 147 -3.15 5.37 1.72
C ILE A 147 -2.62 6.32 2.80
N GLY A 148 -1.31 6.55 2.77
CA GLY A 148 -0.57 7.36 3.74
C GLY A 148 0.74 6.71 4.20
N ASP A 149 0.79 5.37 4.25
CA ASP A 149 1.92 4.61 4.80
C ASP A 149 2.47 3.50 3.85
N GLY A 150 1.78 3.19 2.74
CA GLY A 150 2.17 2.09 1.84
C GLY A 150 1.41 0.78 2.11
N TRP A 151 2.02 -0.37 1.77
CA TRP A 151 1.40 -1.69 1.89
C TRP A 151 1.28 -2.13 3.36
N LEU A 152 0.13 -2.72 3.72
CA LEU A 152 0.05 -3.60 4.89
C LEU A 152 0.28 -5.04 4.42
N VAL A 153 1.28 -5.69 5.02
CA VAL A 153 1.65 -7.10 4.78
C VAL A 153 0.54 -8.03 5.26
#